data_AF-A0A7H9DSR0-F1
#
_entry.id   AF-A0A7H9DSR0-F1
#
_cell.length_a   1.000
_cell.length_b   1.000
_cell.length_c   1.000
_cell.angle_alpha   90.00
_cell.angle_beta   90.00
_cell.angle_gamma   90.00
#
_symmetry.space_group_name_H-M   'P 1'
#
loop_
_entity.id
_entity.type
_entity.pdbx_description
1 polymer ?
#
loop_
_entity_poly.entity_id
_entity_poly.type
_entity_poly.pdbx_seq_one_letter_code
_entity_poly.pdbx_strand_id
1 'polypeptide(L)'
;MYKIYIGSYKIEFGTDFFAFYLRRKISNMSQAKVLELYNLIDETSLSEEQLECKIIQIVDLIRFIEIYNDSILIKDFLKYNCSIISHENKSIGIVFCEQLEEIESLIATQKLLMIKEKEFLNELWIVFVKDSQQPINIESISNDHKFNLFDKIFNFNFYKQTIFQAR
;
A
#
# COMPACT_ATOMS: atom_id res chain seq x y z
N MET A 1 5.41 -6.85 -23.69
CA MET A 1 4.61 -5.69 -23.29
C MET A 1 3.15 -6.11 -23.16
N TYR A 2 2.66 -6.17 -21.93
CA TYR A 2 1.36 -6.69 -21.54
C TYR A 2 0.38 -5.57 -21.31
N LYS A 3 -0.93 -5.84 -21.45
CA LYS A 3 -1.97 -4.82 -21.41
C LYS A 3 -3.03 -5.22 -20.40
N ILE A 4 -3.28 -4.36 -19.40
CA ILE A 4 -4.49 -4.43 -18.58
C ILE A 4 -5.42 -3.30 -18.98
N TYR A 5 -6.71 -3.59 -18.96
CA TYR A 5 -7.75 -2.60 -19.13
C TYR A 5 -8.41 -2.31 -17.78
N ILE A 6 -8.42 -1.04 -17.38
CA ILE A 6 -9.22 -0.53 -16.25
C ILE A 6 -10.30 0.36 -16.85
N GLY A 7 -11.52 -0.16 -16.97
CA GLY A 7 -12.57 0.49 -17.79
C GLY A 7 -12.14 0.61 -19.26
N SER A 8 -12.13 1.84 -19.79
CA SER A 8 -11.66 2.15 -21.16
C SER A 8 -10.16 2.43 -21.26
N TYR A 9 -9.46 2.49 -20.12
CA TYR A 9 -8.03 2.83 -20.08
C TYR A 9 -7.18 1.58 -20.23
N LYS A 10 -6.09 1.73 -20.98
CA LYS A 10 -5.15 0.67 -21.30
C LYS A 10 -3.82 1.01 -20.65
N ILE A 11 -3.36 0.18 -19.73
CA ILE A 11 -2.07 0.30 -19.08
C ILE A 11 -1.14 -0.77 -19.62
N GLU A 12 0.07 -0.37 -20.01
CA GLU A 12 1.09 -1.25 -20.57
C GLU A 12 2.14 -1.60 -19.52
N PHE A 13 2.52 -2.88 -19.44
CA PHE A 13 3.46 -3.41 -18.45
C PHE A 13 4.59 -4.20 -19.10
N GLY A 14 5.74 -4.20 -18.42
CA GLY A 14 6.96 -4.84 -18.89
C GLY A 14 6.88 -6.36 -18.81
N THR A 15 6.13 -6.89 -17.83
CA THR A 15 6.11 -8.33 -17.52
C THR A 15 4.69 -8.94 -17.46
N ASP A 16 4.55 -10.22 -17.86
CA ASP A 16 3.28 -10.96 -17.73
C ASP A 16 2.85 -11.07 -16.27
N PHE A 17 3.83 -11.26 -15.39
CA PHE A 17 3.60 -11.52 -13.98
C PHE A 17 2.88 -10.35 -13.33
N PHE A 18 3.38 -9.13 -13.57
CA PHE A 18 2.76 -7.90 -13.06
C PHE A 18 1.36 -7.70 -13.67
N ALA A 19 1.24 -7.91 -14.98
CA ALA A 19 -0.03 -7.77 -15.67
C ALA A 19 -1.09 -8.77 -15.15
N PHE A 20 -0.69 -10.01 -14.85
CA PHE A 20 -1.55 -11.03 -14.29
C PHE A 20 -1.94 -10.72 -12.84
N TYR A 21 -0.96 -10.31 -12.03
CA TYR A 21 -1.16 -9.95 -10.62
C TYR A 21 -2.18 -8.82 -10.46
N LEU A 22 -1.96 -7.70 -11.13
CA LEU A 22 -2.87 -6.56 -11.07
C LEU A 22 -4.26 -6.88 -11.60
N ARG A 23 -4.35 -7.66 -12.68
CA ARG A 23 -5.66 -8.07 -13.24
C ARG A 23 -6.48 -8.86 -12.23
N ARG A 24 -5.82 -9.72 -11.43
CA ARG A 24 -6.45 -10.50 -10.37
C ARG A 24 -6.88 -9.66 -9.17
N LYS A 25 -6.12 -8.60 -8.85
CA LYS A 25 -6.46 -7.67 -7.77
C LYS A 25 -7.60 -6.71 -8.14
N ILE A 26 -7.50 -6.08 -9.32
CA ILE A 26 -8.45 -5.06 -9.81
C ILE A 26 -9.85 -5.65 -10.09
N SER A 27 -9.94 -6.92 -10.48
CA SER A 27 -11.23 -7.57 -10.76
C SER A 27 -12.18 -7.62 -9.56
N ASN A 28 -11.66 -7.44 -8.34
CA ASN A 28 -12.42 -7.60 -7.10
C ASN A 28 -12.71 -6.27 -6.36
N MET A 29 -12.42 -5.11 -6.95
CA MET A 29 -12.50 -3.79 -6.29
C MET A 29 -13.07 -2.68 -7.17
N SER A 30 -13.22 -1.46 -6.61
CA SER A 30 -13.68 -0.28 -7.34
C SER A 30 -12.67 0.17 -8.41
N GLN A 31 -12.92 -0.21 -9.66
CA GLN A 31 -12.12 0.20 -10.82
C GLN A 31 -12.10 1.72 -11.01
N ALA A 32 -13.19 2.41 -10.63
CA ALA A 32 -13.31 3.86 -10.76
C ALA A 32 -12.29 4.60 -9.87
N LYS A 33 -12.15 4.17 -8.60
CA LYS A 33 -11.16 4.76 -7.67
C LYS A 33 -9.73 4.48 -8.12
N VAL A 34 -9.46 3.28 -8.62
CA VAL A 34 -8.12 2.93 -9.13
C VAL A 34 -7.76 3.84 -10.30
N LEU A 35 -8.68 4.04 -11.24
CA LEU A 35 -8.47 4.90 -12.40
C LEU A 35 -8.30 6.37 -12.01
N GLU A 36 -9.11 6.86 -11.05
CA GLU A 36 -9.01 8.22 -10.52
C GLU A 36 -7.61 8.51 -9.99
N LEU A 37 -7.09 7.63 -9.12
CA LEU A 37 -5.74 7.80 -8.55
C LEU A 37 -4.64 7.56 -9.58
N TYR A 38 -4.84 6.62 -10.50
CA TYR A 38 -3.90 6.36 -11.59
C TYR A 38 -3.66 7.60 -12.46
N ASN A 39 -4.73 8.33 -12.79
CA ASN A 39 -4.63 9.54 -13.62
C ASN A 39 -3.88 10.71 -12.96
N LEU A 40 -3.59 10.61 -11.65
CA LEU A 40 -2.75 11.59 -10.94
C LEU A 40 -1.25 11.25 -11.05
N ILE A 41 -0.88 10.06 -11.53
CA ILE A 41 0.51 9.69 -11.76
C ILE A 41 1.01 10.36 -13.04
N ASP A 42 2.11 11.10 -12.93
CA ASP A 42 2.88 11.52 -14.11
C ASP A 42 3.79 10.38 -14.57
N GLU A 43 3.29 9.56 -15.49
CA GLU A 43 3.99 8.42 -16.09
C GLU A 43 5.36 8.82 -16.70
N THR A 44 5.52 10.07 -17.16
CA THR A 44 6.75 10.51 -17.82
C THR A 44 7.90 10.77 -16.84
N SER A 45 7.58 10.88 -15.55
CA SER A 45 8.53 11.19 -14.49
C SER A 45 9.07 9.95 -13.75
N LEU A 46 8.55 8.76 -14.06
CA LEU A 46 8.84 7.51 -13.36
C LEU A 46 9.47 6.47 -14.30
N SER A 47 10.37 5.65 -13.77
CA SER A 47 10.75 4.42 -14.46
C SER A 47 9.57 3.42 -14.46
N GLU A 48 9.62 2.44 -15.36
CA GLU A 48 8.60 1.38 -15.44
C GLU A 48 8.43 0.66 -14.09
N GLU A 49 9.53 0.30 -13.43
CA GLU A 49 9.50 -0.35 -12.11
C GLU A 49 8.88 0.56 -11.03
N GLN A 50 9.15 1.87 -11.06
CA GLN A 50 8.57 2.82 -10.13
C GLN A 50 7.06 2.99 -10.35
N LEU A 51 6.63 3.06 -11.61
CA LEU A 51 5.22 3.10 -11.98
C LEU A 51 4.51 1.83 -11.50
N GLU A 52 5.10 0.66 -11.75
CA GLU A 52 4.58 -0.64 -11.27
C GLU A 52 4.39 -0.64 -9.73
N CYS A 53 5.42 -0.23 -8.98
CA CYS A 53 5.33 -0.11 -7.52
C CYS A 53 4.20 0.85 -7.08
N LYS A 54 4.04 1.97 -7.77
CA LYS A 54 3.00 2.97 -7.46
C LYS A 54 1.60 2.43 -7.70
N ILE A 55 1.39 1.68 -8.78
CA ILE A 55 0.08 1.08 -9.07
C ILE A 55 -0.26 0.02 -8.02
N ILE A 56 0.69 -0.81 -7.59
CA ILE A 56 0.48 -1.77 -6.49
C ILE A 56 0.08 -1.01 -5.22
N GLN A 57 0.82 0.03 -4.86
CA GLN A 57 0.53 0.86 -3.67
C GLN A 57 -0.89 1.45 -3.72
N ILE A 58 -1.33 1.94 -4.88
CA ILE A 58 -2.70 2.47 -5.08
C ILE A 58 -3.75 1.37 -4.88
N VAL A 59 -3.53 0.21 -5.50
CA VAL A 59 -4.46 -0.92 -5.44
C VAL A 59 -4.59 -1.42 -4.00
N ASP A 60 -3.48 -1.60 -3.30
CA ASP A 60 -3.51 -2.05 -1.90
C ASP A 60 -4.13 -1.01 -0.96
N LEU A 61 -3.84 0.28 -1.19
CA LEU A 61 -4.44 1.38 -0.42
C LEU A 61 -5.96 1.43 -0.59
N ILE A 62 -6.45 1.42 -1.83
CA ILE A 62 -7.90 1.44 -2.11
C ILE A 62 -8.56 0.24 -1.43
N ARG A 63 -7.97 -0.95 -1.60
CA ARG A 63 -8.57 -2.16 -1.03
C ARG A 63 -8.59 -2.14 0.49
N PHE A 64 -7.51 -1.69 1.10
CA PHE A 64 -7.40 -1.57 2.53
C PHE A 64 -8.47 -0.61 3.07
N ILE A 65 -8.66 0.55 2.44
CA ILE A 65 -9.68 1.53 2.81
C ILE A 65 -11.10 0.95 2.65
N GLU A 66 -11.39 0.28 1.53
CA GLU A 66 -12.70 -0.36 1.28
C GLU A 66 -13.11 -1.34 2.39
N ILE A 67 -12.14 -2.04 2.99
CA ILE A 67 -12.39 -3.08 4.00
C ILE A 67 -12.30 -2.52 5.42
N TYR A 68 -11.31 -1.66 5.68
CA TYR A 68 -11.03 -1.15 7.03
C TYR A 68 -12.03 -0.08 7.43
N ASN A 69 -12.12 0.98 6.62
CA ASN A 69 -13.00 2.12 6.87
C ASN A 69 -13.07 3.01 5.62
N ASP A 70 -14.23 3.05 4.97
CA ASP A 70 -14.47 3.81 3.73
C ASP A 70 -14.49 5.33 3.92
N SER A 71 -14.55 5.82 5.17
CA SER A 71 -14.47 7.24 5.51
C SER A 71 -13.05 7.80 5.48
N ILE A 72 -12.03 6.95 5.26
CA ILE A 72 -10.63 7.37 5.17
C ILE A 72 -10.41 8.21 3.91
N LEU A 73 -9.75 9.36 4.08
CA LEU A 73 -9.40 10.25 2.97
C LEU A 73 -7.92 10.08 2.60
N ILE A 74 -7.64 9.91 1.32
CA ILE A 74 -6.26 9.84 0.80
C ILE A 74 -5.74 11.27 0.61
N LYS A 75 -4.60 11.60 1.21
CA LYS A 75 -3.95 12.92 1.10
C LYS A 75 -2.79 12.92 0.12
N ASP A 76 -1.95 11.90 0.16
CA ASP A 76 -0.80 11.73 -0.74
C ASP A 76 -0.48 10.24 -0.89
N PHE A 77 -0.10 9.80 -2.08
CA PHE A 77 0.40 8.46 -2.37
C PHE A 77 1.53 8.48 -3.40
N LEU A 78 1.89 9.66 -3.92
CA LEU A 78 2.84 9.83 -5.01
C LEU A 78 4.24 10.12 -4.47
N LYS A 79 4.32 10.98 -3.45
CA LYS A 79 5.59 11.59 -3.02
C LYS A 79 6.56 10.64 -2.34
N TYR A 80 6.05 9.61 -1.66
CA TYR A 80 6.84 8.69 -0.86
C TYR A 80 6.43 7.24 -1.09
N ASN A 81 7.26 6.28 -0.65
CA ASN A 81 6.89 4.85 -0.59
C ASN A 81 5.92 4.54 0.57
N CYS A 82 5.26 5.57 1.11
CA CYS A 82 4.17 5.47 2.07
C CYS A 82 3.00 6.31 1.56
N SER A 83 1.78 5.85 1.83
CA SER A 83 0.56 6.59 1.56
C SER A 83 0.19 7.41 2.78
N ILE A 84 -0.11 8.69 2.60
CA ILE A 84 -0.59 9.57 3.66
C ILE A 84 -2.10 9.65 3.57
N ILE A 85 -2.78 9.35 4.67
CA ILE A 85 -4.23 9.38 4.79
C ILE A 85 -4.67 10.29 5.94
N SER A 86 -5.96 10.62 5.94
CA SER A 86 -6.67 11.25 7.03
C SER A 86 -7.72 10.28 7.58
N HIS A 87 -7.64 9.98 8.87
CA HIS A 87 -8.62 9.15 9.58
C HIS A 87 -8.82 9.72 10.98
N GLU A 88 -10.06 9.93 11.42
CA GLU A 88 -10.38 10.46 12.76
C GLU A 88 -9.60 11.74 13.14
N ASN A 89 -9.48 12.68 12.18
CA ASN A 89 -8.70 13.93 12.31
C ASN A 89 -7.18 13.75 12.54
N LYS A 90 -6.66 12.54 12.37
CA LYS A 90 -5.23 12.24 12.41
C LYS A 90 -4.66 12.12 10.99
N SER A 91 -3.46 12.64 10.81
CA SER A 91 -2.62 12.38 9.64
C SER A 91 -1.83 11.10 9.88
N ILE A 92 -2.00 10.11 9.02
CA ILE A 92 -1.41 8.77 9.19
C ILE A 92 -0.61 8.44 7.95
N GLY A 93 0.62 7.92 8.14
CA GLY A 93 1.38 7.29 7.06
C GLY A 93 1.16 5.79 7.07
N ILE A 94 0.80 5.20 5.94
CA ILE A 94 0.63 3.75 5.75
C ILE A 94 1.73 3.24 4.84
N VAL A 95 2.43 2.21 5.27
CA VAL A 95 3.38 1.44 4.44
C VAL A 95 2.76 0.08 4.13
N PHE A 96 2.72 -0.27 2.85
CA PHE A 96 2.32 -1.59 2.37
C PHE A 96 3.56 -2.40 2.01
N CYS A 97 3.54 -3.68 2.35
CA CYS A 97 4.68 -4.58 2.15
C CYS A 97 4.17 -6.02 2.06
N GLU A 98 4.80 -6.84 1.23
CA GLU A 98 4.48 -8.27 1.16
C GLU A 98 5.39 -9.08 2.11
N GLN A 99 6.65 -8.65 2.24
CA GLN A 99 7.69 -9.34 3.00
C GLN A 99 8.28 -8.48 4.12
N LEU A 100 8.91 -9.13 5.10
CA LEU A 100 9.50 -8.44 6.26
C LEU A 100 10.79 -7.71 5.88
N GLU A 101 11.56 -8.29 4.97
CA GLU A 101 12.86 -7.79 4.49
C GLU A 101 12.72 -6.40 3.86
N GLU A 102 11.60 -6.13 3.17
CA GLU A 102 11.28 -4.83 2.57
C GLU A 102 11.21 -3.72 3.63
N ILE A 103 10.64 -4.04 4.79
CA ILE A 103 10.49 -3.11 5.90
C ILE A 103 11.79 -2.91 6.65
N GLU A 104 12.58 -3.96 6.84
CA GLU A 104 13.86 -3.85 7.54
C GLU A 104 14.78 -2.82 6.85
N SER A 105 14.76 -2.77 5.52
CA SER A 105 15.46 -1.75 4.72
C SER A 105 14.93 -0.33 4.97
N LEU A 106 13.60 -0.16 5.02
CA LEU A 106 12.96 1.12 5.29
C LEU A 106 13.23 1.62 6.73
N ILE A 107 13.23 0.72 7.71
CA ILE A 107 13.58 1.01 9.11
C ILE A 107 15.06 1.41 9.19
N ALA A 108 15.95 0.62 8.58
CA ALA A 108 17.39 0.85 8.64
C ALA A 108 17.80 2.21 8.08
N THR A 109 17.08 2.71 7.08
CA THR A 109 17.37 4.00 6.43
C THR A 109 16.75 5.21 7.14
N GLN A 110 15.99 5.03 8.22
CA GLN A 110 15.27 6.09 8.97
C GLN A 110 14.34 6.99 8.12
N LYS A 111 14.09 6.64 6.86
CA LYS A 111 13.29 7.45 5.92
C LYS A 111 11.87 7.68 6.44
N LEU A 112 11.29 6.69 7.10
CA LEU A 112 9.93 6.78 7.65
C LEU A 112 9.83 7.79 8.80
N LEU A 113 10.85 7.92 9.64
CA LEU A 113 10.89 8.92 10.70
C LEU A 113 10.98 10.34 10.11
N MET A 114 11.84 10.53 9.11
CA MET A 114 11.95 11.81 8.42
C MET A 114 10.62 12.21 7.75
N ILE A 115 9.89 11.25 7.17
CA ILE A 115 8.57 11.51 6.59
C ILE A 115 7.55 11.85 7.68
N LYS A 116 7.54 11.11 8.81
CA LYS A 116 6.67 11.39 9.98
C LYS A 116 6.85 12.82 10.47
N GLU A 117 8.09 13.29 10.59
CA GLU A 117 8.40 14.65 11.01
C GLU A 117 8.01 15.69 9.95
N LYS A 118 8.42 15.48 8.69
CA LYS A 118 8.22 16.44 7.61
C LYS A 118 6.75 16.65 7.25
N GLU A 119 5.94 15.60 7.33
CA GLU A 119 4.52 15.62 6.97
C GLU A 119 3.62 15.70 8.23
N PHE A 120 4.21 15.91 9.41
CA PHE A 120 3.52 16.01 10.69
C PHE A 120 2.54 14.85 10.95
N LEU A 121 2.98 13.62 10.67
CA LEU A 121 2.15 12.43 10.83
C LEU A 121 1.97 12.13 12.32
N ASN A 122 0.72 11.97 12.73
CA ASN A 122 0.37 11.57 14.09
C ASN A 122 0.72 10.10 14.32
N GLU A 123 0.46 9.24 13.32
CA GLU A 123 0.66 7.81 13.41
C GLU A 123 1.35 7.25 12.16
N LEU A 124 2.09 6.16 12.34
CA LEU A 124 2.62 5.33 11.27
C LEU A 124 2.01 3.93 11.36
N TRP A 125 1.43 3.47 10.27
CA TRP A 125 0.84 2.15 10.16
C TRP A 125 1.61 1.32 9.17
N ILE A 126 1.65 0.02 9.42
CA ILE A 126 2.23 -0.97 8.53
C ILE A 126 1.20 -2.03 8.20
N VAL A 127 1.09 -2.36 6.91
CA VAL A 127 0.10 -3.29 6.39
C VAL A 127 0.83 -4.35 5.60
N PHE A 128 0.87 -5.56 6.18
CA PHE A 128 1.35 -6.74 5.49
C PHE A 128 0.28 -7.27 4.54
N VAL A 129 0.50 -7.08 3.24
CA VAL A 129 -0.41 -7.53 2.18
C VAL A 129 -0.10 -8.98 1.84
N LYS A 130 -1.08 -9.86 2.01
CA LYS A 130 -0.90 -11.30 1.80
C LYS A 130 -1.88 -11.89 0.82
N ASP A 131 -1.31 -12.73 -0.03
CA ASP A 131 -2.02 -13.60 -0.97
C ASP A 131 -2.26 -15.01 -0.39
N SER A 132 -1.48 -15.43 0.62
CA SER A 132 -1.43 -16.82 1.12
C SER A 132 -2.13 -17.04 2.48
N GLN A 133 -2.37 -18.31 2.82
CA GLN A 133 -3.08 -18.71 4.05
C GLN A 133 -2.25 -18.64 5.34
N GLN A 134 -0.93 -18.46 5.26
CA GLN A 134 -0.12 -18.41 6.47
C GLN A 134 -0.02 -16.95 6.95
N PRO A 135 -0.67 -16.58 8.06
CA PRO A 135 -0.49 -15.27 8.65
C PRO A 135 0.99 -15.08 9.02
N ILE A 136 1.50 -13.86 8.85
CA ILE A 136 2.80 -13.52 9.43
C ILE A 136 2.59 -13.69 10.94
N ASN A 137 3.54 -14.32 11.64
CA ASN A 137 3.43 -14.50 13.09
C ASN A 137 3.57 -13.14 13.77
N ILE A 138 2.45 -12.44 13.92
CA ILE A 138 2.48 -11.05 14.36
C ILE A 138 2.89 -10.93 15.82
N GLU A 139 2.67 -11.96 16.65
CA GLU A 139 3.18 -11.99 18.03
C GLU A 139 4.71 -11.92 18.07
N SER A 140 5.39 -12.45 17.05
CA SER A 140 6.85 -12.33 16.94
C SER A 140 7.29 -10.92 16.52
N ILE A 141 6.44 -10.19 15.79
CA ILE A 141 6.73 -8.84 15.26
C ILE A 141 6.35 -7.75 16.27
N SER A 142 5.22 -7.90 16.96
CA SER A 142 4.76 -6.94 17.96
C SER A 142 5.75 -6.77 19.10
N ASN A 143 6.54 -7.82 19.36
CA ASN A 143 7.58 -7.87 20.38
C ASN A 143 8.98 -7.48 19.85
N ASP A 144 9.15 -7.33 18.53
CA ASP A 144 10.42 -6.89 17.96
C ASP A 144 10.52 -5.35 18.02
N HIS A 145 11.53 -4.87 18.72
CA HIS A 145 11.81 -3.45 18.91
C HIS A 145 11.95 -2.67 17.61
N LYS A 146 12.31 -3.31 16.48
CA LYS A 146 12.38 -2.67 15.17
C LYS A 146 11.03 -2.07 14.75
N PHE A 147 9.93 -2.71 15.12
CA PHE A 147 8.57 -2.29 14.74
C PHE A 147 7.97 -1.27 15.70
N ASN A 148 8.70 -0.84 16.74
CA ASN A 148 8.21 0.15 17.71
C ASN A 148 7.89 1.52 17.09
N LEU A 149 8.38 1.80 15.88
CA LEU A 149 8.05 3.05 15.17
C LEU A 149 6.60 3.09 14.66
N PHE A 150 5.95 1.94 14.48
CA PHE A 150 4.63 1.83 13.86
C PHE A 150 3.50 1.78 14.89
N ASP A 151 2.74 2.84 15.04
CA ASP A 151 1.60 2.90 15.97
C ASP A 151 0.58 1.75 15.77
N LYS A 152 0.35 1.31 14.51
CA LYS A 152 -0.51 0.15 14.21
C LYS A 152 0.11 -0.84 13.24
N ILE A 153 -0.21 -2.12 13.41
CA ILE A 153 0.28 -3.22 12.58
C ILE A 153 -0.90 -4.06 12.08
N PHE A 154 -1.02 -4.23 10.77
CA PHE A 154 -2.11 -4.97 10.13
C PHE A 154 -1.60 -6.16 9.31
N ASN A 155 -2.32 -7.26 9.39
CA ASN A 155 -2.31 -8.32 8.39
C ASN A 155 -3.52 -8.12 7.48
N PHE A 156 -3.28 -7.86 6.21
CA PHE A 156 -4.30 -7.65 5.21
C PHE A 156 -4.29 -8.81 4.20
N ASN A 157 -5.34 -9.62 4.21
CA ASN A 157 -5.53 -10.63 3.17
C ASN A 157 -6.35 -10.02 2.02
N PHE A 158 -5.69 -9.80 0.89
CA PHE A 158 -6.29 -9.10 -0.25
C PHE A 158 -7.51 -9.82 -0.80
N TYR A 159 -7.41 -11.14 -1.01
CA TYR A 159 -8.47 -11.93 -1.65
C TYR A 159 -9.61 -12.30 -0.70
N LYS A 160 -9.30 -12.59 0.57
CA LYS A 160 -10.32 -12.89 1.58
C LYS A 160 -11.02 -11.64 2.09
N GLN A 161 -10.51 -10.45 1.75
CA GLN A 161 -11.04 -9.16 2.18
C GLN A 161 -11.09 -9.03 3.71
N THR A 162 -10.07 -9.56 4.39
CA THR A 162 -10.00 -9.56 5.85
C THR A 162 -8.79 -8.76 6.30
N ILE A 163 -9.00 -7.88 7.27
CA ILE A 163 -7.95 -7.14 7.94
C ILE A 163 -7.93 -7.57 9.40
N PHE A 164 -6.76 -7.95 9.88
CA PHE A 164 -6.51 -8.23 11.28
C PHE A 164 -5.52 -7.19 11.81
N GLN A 165 -5.95 -6.40 12.79
CA GLN A 165 -5.07 -5.48 13.52
C GLN A 165 -4.42 -6.23 14.69
N ALA A 166 -3.09 -6.23 14.73
CA ALA A 166 -2.32 -6.89 15.75
C ALA A 166 -1.84 -5.97 16.87
N ARG A 167 -1.64 -4.69 16.51
CA ARG A 167 -1.31 -3.58 17.40
C ARG A 167 -2.10 -2.38 16.92
#